data_AF-C9Y461-F1
#
_entry.id   AF-C9Y461-F1
#
_cell.length_a   1.000
_cell.length_b   1.000
_cell.length_c   1.000
_cell.angle_alpha   90.00
_cell.angle_beta   90.00
_cell.angle_gamma   90.00
#
_symmetry.space_group_name_H-M   'P 1'
#
loop_
_entity.id
_entity.type
_entity.pdbx_description
1 polymer ?
#
loop_
_entity_poly.entity_id
_entity_poly.type
_entity_poly.pdbx_seq_one_letter_code
_entity_poly.pdbx_strand_id
1 'polypeptide(L)'
;MSSFKPGRAGKISPPALRYGTGHLLEMQLRHGGATHTLAAYGRDRLHREISRSQGVLAQETRYDSAGRVTQRTVLDARRELVFERRYRWDRTDQIVQQIHTDATPATPGEKYSQYLWGYDAAGQVTKAVEPQREEHFFWDPTGNRTEEHRNPVWHNLLLRLDGLKLDYDGFGRLIQRRDKFGVIQQFSYDDEQRVREITFTGHAEFKKVEYRYDPLGRRTHKILWRYNDPQPETIRFDWQGLQLAGEQSDREPDHYVQTFTPRAATSRWRASTAFSTTARFTGTTPNSTACRSG
;
A
#
# COMPACT_ATOMS: atom_id res chain seq x y z
N MET A 1 -5.49 -44.97 10.24
CA MET A 1 -4.25 -44.19 10.04
C MET A 1 -4.01 -44.01 8.55
N SER A 2 -4.20 -42.81 8.03
CA SER A 2 -3.55 -42.36 6.80
C SER A 2 -3.50 -40.85 6.86
N SER A 3 -2.33 -40.34 7.22
CA SER A 3 -2.04 -38.91 7.32
C SER A 3 -1.76 -38.36 5.94
N PHE A 4 -2.65 -37.52 5.41
CA PHE A 4 -2.34 -36.70 4.26
C PHE A 4 -1.45 -35.54 4.76
N LYS A 5 -0.13 -35.65 4.58
CA LYS A 5 0.79 -34.54 4.81
C LYS A 5 0.75 -33.63 3.58
N PRO A 6 0.38 -32.34 3.70
CA PRO A 6 0.59 -31.40 2.62
C PRO A 6 2.09 -31.22 2.41
N GLY A 7 2.54 -31.41 1.17
CA GLY A 7 3.93 -31.29 0.76
C GLY A 7 4.48 -29.89 1.05
N ARG A 8 5.77 -29.83 1.42
CA ARG A 8 6.55 -28.60 1.52
C ARG A 8 6.37 -27.78 0.23
N ALA A 9 5.76 -26.61 0.33
CA ALA A 9 5.87 -25.58 -0.69
C ALA A 9 7.36 -25.20 -0.82
N GLY A 10 8.01 -25.74 -1.85
CA GLY A 10 9.37 -25.35 -2.22
C GLY A 10 9.39 -23.86 -2.55
N LYS A 11 10.48 -23.19 -2.19
CA LYS A 11 10.72 -21.78 -2.55
C LYS A 11 10.60 -21.61 -4.06
N ILE A 12 9.54 -20.95 -4.55
CA ILE A 12 9.46 -20.50 -5.94
C ILE A 12 9.70 -19.00 -5.95
N SER A 13 10.98 -18.61 -5.83
CA SER A 13 11.38 -17.28 -6.26
C SER A 13 11.59 -17.35 -7.78
N PRO A 14 10.97 -16.46 -8.57
CA PRO A 14 11.14 -16.47 -10.02
C PRO A 14 12.63 -16.31 -10.35
N PRO A 15 13.17 -17.09 -11.30
CA PRO A 15 14.54 -16.89 -11.77
C PRO A 15 14.74 -15.44 -12.22
N ALA A 16 15.92 -14.92 -11.92
CA ALA A 16 16.26 -13.52 -12.18
C ALA A 16 17.64 -13.46 -12.82
N LEU A 17 17.76 -12.69 -13.91
CA LEU A 17 19.05 -12.37 -14.50
C LEU A 17 19.60 -11.10 -13.86
N ARG A 18 20.90 -11.08 -13.60
CA ARG A 18 21.63 -9.93 -13.09
C ARG A 18 22.86 -9.71 -13.95
N TYR A 19 23.24 -8.45 -14.16
CA TYR A 19 24.48 -8.12 -14.85
C TYR A 19 25.54 -7.63 -13.86
N GLY A 20 26.81 -7.88 -14.18
CA GLY A 20 28.04 -7.42 -13.49
C GLY A 20 27.89 -7.10 -11.99
N THR A 21 27.47 -5.86 -11.70
CA THR A 21 27.31 -5.27 -10.36
C THR A 21 26.12 -5.80 -9.54
N GLY A 22 25.47 -6.89 -9.96
CA GLY A 22 24.38 -7.54 -9.22
C GLY A 22 23.00 -6.90 -9.41
N HIS A 23 22.86 -5.95 -10.34
CA HIS A 23 21.59 -5.28 -10.61
C HIS A 23 20.65 -6.18 -11.43
N LEU A 24 19.35 -6.18 -11.06
CA LEU A 24 18.32 -7.01 -11.67
C LEU A 24 18.06 -6.58 -13.12
N LEU A 25 18.46 -7.43 -14.07
CA LEU A 25 18.27 -7.21 -15.51
C LEU A 25 16.90 -7.68 -15.97
N GLU A 26 16.50 -8.89 -15.55
CA GLU A 26 15.22 -9.49 -15.91
C GLU A 26 14.66 -10.29 -14.74
N MET A 27 13.34 -10.29 -14.63
CA MET A 27 12.58 -11.29 -13.88
C MET A 27 11.94 -12.26 -14.86
N GLN A 28 12.04 -13.55 -14.56
CA GLN A 28 11.59 -14.61 -15.44
C GLN A 28 10.71 -15.60 -14.68
N LEU A 29 9.70 -16.14 -15.36
CA LEU A 29 8.86 -17.24 -14.89
C LEU A 29 9.21 -18.49 -15.67
N ARG A 30 9.52 -19.57 -14.97
CA ARG A 30 9.62 -20.90 -15.58
C ARG A 30 8.29 -21.62 -15.43
N HIS A 31 7.64 -21.94 -16.54
CA HIS A 31 6.39 -22.68 -16.55
C HIS A 31 6.36 -23.63 -17.77
N GLY A 32 6.01 -24.90 -17.55
CA GLY A 32 5.89 -25.88 -18.64
C GLY A 32 7.19 -26.15 -19.40
N GLY A 33 8.36 -25.97 -18.76
CA GLY A 33 9.67 -26.08 -19.41
C GLY A 33 10.10 -24.83 -20.20
N ALA A 34 9.20 -23.86 -20.40
CA ALA A 34 9.50 -22.59 -21.03
C ALA A 34 9.89 -21.52 -19.99
N THR A 35 10.71 -20.55 -20.40
CA THR A 35 11.06 -19.37 -19.61
C THR A 35 10.40 -18.15 -20.23
N HIS A 36 9.58 -17.44 -19.45
CA HIS A 36 8.86 -16.24 -19.86
C HIS A 36 9.42 -15.03 -19.10
N THR A 37 9.81 -13.97 -19.80
CA THR A 37 10.21 -12.73 -19.14
C THR A 37 8.98 -12.02 -18.58
N LEU A 38 8.95 -11.86 -17.26
CA LEU A 38 7.91 -11.11 -16.55
C LEU A 38 8.17 -9.60 -16.64
N ALA A 39 9.43 -9.20 -16.47
CA ALA A 39 9.86 -7.82 -16.61
C ALA A 39 11.34 -7.73 -16.98
N ALA A 40 11.69 -6.75 -17.80
CA ALA A 40 13.08 -6.40 -18.10
C ALA A 40 13.36 -4.94 -17.73
N TYR A 41 14.61 -4.61 -17.41
CA TYR A 41 15.00 -3.31 -16.86
C TYR A 41 16.20 -2.70 -17.60
N GLY A 42 16.01 -1.51 -18.16
CA GLY A 42 17.10 -0.68 -18.68
C GLY A 42 17.58 0.33 -17.64
N ARG A 43 18.90 0.55 -17.60
CA ARG A 43 19.53 1.46 -16.63
C ARG A 43 20.51 2.41 -17.29
N ASP A 44 20.68 3.58 -16.68
CA ASP A 44 21.74 4.51 -17.05
C ASP A 44 23.10 4.11 -16.44
N ARG A 45 24.12 4.95 -16.69
CA ARG A 45 25.49 4.75 -16.19
C ARG A 45 25.60 4.81 -14.65
N LEU A 46 24.62 5.39 -13.97
CA LEU A 46 24.53 5.44 -12.51
C LEU A 46 23.70 4.28 -11.94
N HIS A 47 23.39 3.27 -12.77
CA HIS A 47 22.56 2.12 -12.43
C HIS A 47 21.13 2.49 -12.00
N ARG A 48 20.63 3.66 -12.41
CA ARG A 48 19.24 4.07 -12.18
C ARG A 48 18.35 3.51 -13.28
N GLU A 49 17.18 3.00 -12.92
CA GLU A 49 16.21 2.45 -13.88
C GLU A 49 15.64 3.57 -14.76
N ILE A 50 15.92 3.52 -16.07
CA ILE A 50 15.39 4.47 -17.06
C ILE A 50 14.31 3.84 -17.94
N SER A 51 14.25 2.50 -17.99
CA SER A 51 13.17 1.80 -18.68
C SER A 51 12.81 0.48 -17.99
N ARG A 52 11.55 0.07 -18.14
CA ARG A 52 11.05 -1.23 -17.70
C ARG A 52 10.05 -1.76 -18.71
N SER A 53 10.16 -3.02 -19.11
CA SER A 53 9.07 -3.73 -19.78
C SER A 53 8.35 -4.62 -18.78
N GLN A 54 7.03 -4.78 -18.92
CA GLN A 54 6.23 -5.73 -18.16
C GLN A 54 5.02 -6.17 -19.01
N GLY A 55 5.09 -7.39 -19.55
CA GLY A 55 4.16 -7.82 -20.59
C GLY A 55 4.21 -6.90 -21.81
N VAL A 56 3.05 -6.37 -22.20
CA VAL A 56 2.91 -5.44 -23.34
C VAL A 56 3.24 -3.99 -23.01
N LEU A 57 3.48 -3.68 -21.73
CA LEU A 57 3.71 -2.32 -21.27
C LEU A 57 5.21 -2.00 -21.22
N ALA A 58 5.55 -0.79 -21.65
CA ALA A 58 6.88 -0.21 -21.49
C ALA A 58 6.80 1.08 -20.68
N GLN A 59 7.54 1.16 -19.58
CA GLN A 59 7.69 2.36 -18.77
C GLN A 59 9.04 3.02 -19.07
N GLU A 60 9.04 4.33 -19.26
CA GLU A 60 10.24 5.18 -19.33
C GLU A 60 10.28 6.12 -18.10
N THR A 61 11.46 6.31 -17.51
CA THR A 61 11.66 7.19 -16.34
C THR A 61 12.76 8.23 -16.64
N ARG A 62 12.47 9.49 -16.33
CA ARG A 62 13.44 10.59 -16.42
C ARG A 62 13.77 11.15 -15.04
N TYR A 63 15.00 11.62 -14.91
CA TYR A 63 15.55 12.18 -13.70
C TYR A 63 16.10 13.59 -13.94
N ASP A 64 16.08 14.44 -12.92
CA ASP A 64 16.89 15.66 -12.90
C ASP A 64 18.35 15.37 -12.50
N SER A 65 19.17 16.43 -12.42
CA SER A 65 20.58 16.35 -12.03
C SER A 65 20.79 15.88 -10.59
N ALA A 66 19.82 16.11 -9.70
CA ALA A 66 19.82 15.61 -8.32
C ALA A 66 19.39 14.13 -8.24
N GLY A 67 18.99 13.53 -9.36
CA GLY A 67 18.54 12.14 -9.43
C GLY A 67 17.11 11.93 -8.96
N ARG A 68 16.30 12.99 -8.90
CA ARG A 68 14.87 12.93 -8.56
C ARG A 68 14.07 12.65 -9.83
N VAL A 69 13.02 11.83 -9.72
CA VAL A 69 12.17 11.49 -10.87
C VAL A 69 11.38 12.71 -11.31
N THR A 70 11.49 13.12 -12.57
CA THR A 70 10.74 14.25 -13.14
C THR A 70 9.60 13.79 -14.04
N GLN A 71 9.70 12.59 -14.61
CA GLN A 71 8.69 12.06 -15.52
C GLN A 71 8.69 10.53 -15.48
N ARG A 72 7.49 9.94 -15.54
CA ARG A 72 7.25 8.54 -15.84
C ARG A 72 6.20 8.44 -16.94
N THR A 73 6.52 7.75 -18.01
CA THR A 73 5.62 7.55 -19.15
C THR A 73 5.44 6.06 -19.33
N VAL A 74 4.19 5.60 -19.46
CA VAL A 74 3.86 4.21 -19.76
C VAL A 74 3.23 4.14 -21.13
N LEU A 75 3.76 3.27 -21.96
CA LEU A 75 3.34 3.02 -23.33
C LEU A 75 2.86 1.58 -23.48
N ASP A 76 1.96 1.35 -24.42
CA ASP A 76 1.53 0.01 -24.83
C ASP A 76 2.50 -0.62 -25.87
N ALA A 77 2.14 -1.79 -26.39
CA ALA A 77 2.94 -2.50 -27.38
C ALA A 77 3.06 -1.74 -28.73
N ARG A 78 2.14 -0.82 -29.02
CA ARG A 78 2.16 0.05 -30.22
C ARG A 78 2.94 1.35 -29.98
N ARG A 79 3.49 1.53 -28.77
CA ARG A 79 4.11 2.76 -28.29
C ARG A 79 3.13 3.92 -28.12
N GLU A 80 1.85 3.62 -27.97
CA GLU A 80 0.84 4.63 -27.65
C GLU A 80 0.84 4.90 -26.14
N LEU A 81 0.57 6.15 -25.77
CA LEU A 81 0.50 6.54 -24.37
C LEU A 81 -0.62 5.76 -23.67
N VAL A 82 -0.31 5.15 -22.54
CA VAL A 82 -1.30 4.61 -21.59
C VAL A 82 -1.52 5.64 -20.49
N PHE A 83 -0.45 6.05 -19.82
CA PHE A 83 -0.49 7.18 -18.90
C PHE A 83 0.88 7.82 -18.69
N GLU A 84 0.88 9.04 -18.17
CA GLU A 84 2.07 9.80 -17.81
C GLU A 84 1.92 10.44 -16.43
N ARG A 85 3.05 10.59 -15.72
CA ARG A 85 3.18 11.40 -14.51
C ARG A 85 4.39 12.31 -14.63
N ARG A 86 4.20 13.61 -14.37
CA ARG A 86 5.26 14.61 -14.30
C ARG A 86 5.32 15.20 -12.91
N TYR A 87 6.52 15.42 -12.41
CA TYR A 87 6.77 15.90 -11.05
C TYR A 87 7.58 17.19 -11.09
N ARG A 88 7.20 18.15 -10.24
CA ARG A 88 8.06 19.30 -9.91
C ARG A 88 8.46 19.23 -8.45
N TRP A 89 9.73 19.54 -8.24
CA TRP A 89 10.36 19.52 -6.94
C TRP A 89 10.77 20.93 -6.57
N ASP A 90 10.66 21.27 -5.30
CA ASP A 90 11.29 22.49 -4.79
C ASP A 90 12.79 22.27 -4.49
N ARG A 91 13.40 23.30 -3.91
CA ARG A 91 14.82 23.33 -3.51
C ARG A 91 15.11 22.53 -2.24
N THR A 92 14.09 22.02 -1.56
CA THR A 92 14.18 21.20 -0.33
C THR A 92 13.80 19.74 -0.59
N ASP A 93 13.84 19.31 -1.85
CA ASP A 93 13.51 17.96 -2.30
C ASP A 93 12.07 17.53 -1.99
N GLN A 94 11.14 18.48 -1.89
CA GLN A 94 9.71 18.20 -1.75
C GLN A 94 8.98 18.29 -3.10
N ILE A 95 8.01 17.40 -3.33
CA ILE A 95 7.19 17.43 -4.54
C ILE A 95 6.12 18.51 -4.38
N VAL A 96 6.21 19.59 -5.15
CA VAL A 96 5.22 20.69 -5.08
C VAL A 96 4.12 20.57 -6.12
N GLN A 97 4.33 19.76 -7.16
CA GLN A 97 3.33 19.52 -8.19
C GLN A 97 3.49 18.14 -8.81
N GLN A 98 2.35 17.50 -9.09
CA GLN A 98 2.25 16.36 -9.98
C GLN A 98 1.20 16.64 -11.05
N ILE A 99 1.53 16.35 -12.30
CA ILE A 99 0.56 16.30 -13.39
C ILE A 99 0.43 14.83 -13.80
N HIS A 100 -0.80 14.36 -13.90
CA HIS A 100 -1.13 13.03 -14.40
C HIS A 100 -1.93 13.17 -15.70
N THR A 101 -1.51 12.42 -16.71
CA THR A 101 -2.23 12.30 -17.97
C THR A 101 -2.63 10.84 -18.17
N ASP A 102 -3.92 10.58 -18.32
CA ASP A 102 -4.47 9.26 -18.63
C ASP A 102 -4.95 9.26 -20.08
N ALA A 103 -4.50 8.31 -20.90
CA ALA A 103 -4.91 8.22 -22.30
C ALA A 103 -6.28 7.56 -22.48
N THR A 104 -6.74 6.79 -21.49
CA THR A 104 -8.03 6.08 -21.48
C THR A 104 -8.83 6.43 -20.21
N PRO A 105 -9.13 7.71 -19.96
CA PRO A 105 -9.84 8.11 -18.75
C PRO A 105 -11.30 7.64 -18.78
N ALA A 106 -11.91 7.41 -17.61
CA ALA A 106 -13.32 7.03 -17.54
C ALA A 106 -14.24 8.20 -17.94
N THR A 107 -13.82 9.43 -17.65
CA THR A 107 -14.48 10.67 -18.09
C THR A 107 -13.50 11.65 -18.73
N PRO A 108 -13.92 12.52 -19.67
CA PRO A 108 -13.02 13.47 -20.32
C PRO A 108 -12.23 14.38 -19.36
N GLY A 109 -12.81 14.69 -18.19
CA GLY A 109 -12.18 15.54 -17.18
C GLY A 109 -11.00 14.88 -16.45
N GLU A 110 -10.91 13.55 -16.43
CA GLU A 110 -9.83 12.82 -15.75
C GLU A 110 -8.58 12.68 -16.62
N LYS A 111 -8.68 13.00 -17.92
CA LYS A 111 -7.56 12.95 -18.86
C LYS A 111 -6.35 13.72 -18.36
N TYR A 112 -6.57 14.85 -17.70
CA TYR A 112 -5.53 15.70 -17.14
C TYR A 112 -5.86 16.04 -15.70
N SER A 113 -5.09 15.50 -14.77
CA SER A 113 -5.23 15.75 -13.34
C SER A 113 -4.00 16.44 -12.79
N GLN A 114 -4.21 17.51 -12.01
CA GLN A 114 -3.14 18.24 -11.35
C GLN A 114 -3.27 18.11 -9.83
N TYR A 115 -2.13 17.93 -9.19
CA TYR A 115 -1.99 17.84 -7.74
C TYR A 115 -0.93 18.84 -7.30
N LEU A 116 -1.21 19.59 -6.23
CA LEU A 116 -0.29 20.57 -5.64
C LEU A 116 -0.12 20.31 -4.15
N TRP A 117 1.09 20.50 -3.64
CA TRP A 117 1.38 20.36 -2.22
C TRP A 117 2.16 21.56 -1.68
N GLY A 118 1.79 21.98 -0.48
CA GLY A 118 2.51 22.97 0.33
C GLY A 118 3.09 22.33 1.57
N TYR A 119 4.26 22.83 2.01
CA TYR A 119 5.00 22.29 3.14
C TYR A 119 5.38 23.40 4.12
N ASP A 120 5.51 23.05 5.40
CA ASP A 120 6.17 23.92 6.39
C ASP A 120 7.70 23.74 6.36
N ALA A 121 8.41 24.49 7.21
CA ALA A 121 9.87 24.44 7.31
C ALA A 121 10.41 23.09 7.85
N ALA A 122 9.57 22.29 8.51
CA ALA A 122 9.92 20.95 8.96
C ALA A 122 9.66 19.87 7.89
N GLY A 123 9.15 20.27 6.71
CA GLY A 123 8.80 19.37 5.61
C GLY A 123 7.46 18.65 5.79
N GLN A 124 6.60 19.14 6.69
CA GLN A 124 5.27 18.58 6.89
C GLN A 124 4.30 19.19 5.88
N VAL A 125 3.44 18.37 5.26
CA VAL A 125 2.43 18.85 4.30
C VAL A 125 1.44 19.74 5.06
N THR A 126 1.22 20.97 4.60
CA THR A 126 0.26 21.94 5.17
C THR A 126 -0.94 22.18 4.27
N LYS A 127 -0.80 21.87 2.98
CA LYS A 127 -1.86 22.01 1.98
C LYS A 127 -1.72 20.91 0.92
N ALA A 128 -2.83 20.32 0.51
CA ALA A 128 -2.92 19.46 -0.66
C ALA A 128 -4.11 19.90 -1.53
N VAL A 129 -3.87 20.13 -2.81
CA VAL A 129 -4.90 20.42 -3.81
C VAL A 129 -4.94 19.26 -4.78
N GLU A 130 -6.09 18.62 -4.87
CA GLU A 130 -6.46 17.60 -5.84
C GLU A 130 -7.52 18.19 -6.80
N PRO A 131 -7.80 17.55 -7.96
CA PRO A 131 -8.70 18.16 -8.96
C PRO A 131 -10.10 18.52 -8.44
N GLN A 132 -10.62 17.82 -7.43
CA GLN A 132 -11.95 18.07 -6.85
C GLN A 132 -11.92 18.45 -5.37
N ARG A 133 -10.74 18.57 -4.75
CA ARG A 133 -10.62 18.72 -3.30
C ARG A 133 -9.41 19.54 -2.91
N GLU A 134 -9.60 20.42 -1.93
CA GLU A 134 -8.51 21.07 -1.22
C GLU A 134 -8.55 20.66 0.26
N GLU A 135 -7.39 20.32 0.82
CA GLU A 135 -7.21 19.99 2.22
C GLU A 135 -6.12 20.86 2.84
N HIS A 136 -6.35 21.30 4.08
CA HIS A 136 -5.36 21.94 4.93
C HIS A 136 -5.00 21.03 6.11
N PHE A 137 -3.73 21.04 6.47
CA PHE A 137 -3.19 20.20 7.52
C PHE A 137 -2.45 21.04 8.54
N PHE A 138 -2.61 20.67 9.81
CA PHE A 138 -2.04 21.36 10.94
C PHE A 138 -1.28 20.37 11.80
N TRP A 139 -0.19 20.87 12.39
CA TRP A 139 0.74 20.06 13.15
C TRP A 139 1.14 20.83 14.41
N ASP A 140 1.30 20.10 15.51
CA ASP A 140 1.96 20.63 16.70
C ASP A 140 3.50 20.63 16.50
N PRO A 141 4.27 21.32 17.37
CA PRO A 141 5.73 21.38 17.26
C PRO A 141 6.45 20.03 17.35
N THR A 142 5.77 18.98 17.83
CA THR A 142 6.32 17.62 17.94
C THR A 142 5.96 16.72 16.75
N GLY A 143 5.23 17.25 15.76
CA GLY A 143 4.88 16.56 14.52
C GLY A 143 3.57 15.77 14.58
N ASN A 144 2.71 16.04 15.57
CA ASN A 144 1.41 15.37 15.68
C ASN A 144 0.38 16.15 14.87
N ARG A 145 -0.48 15.44 14.12
CA ARG A 145 -1.56 16.07 13.35
C ARG A 145 -2.60 16.64 14.31
N THR A 146 -3.00 17.89 14.06
CA THR A 146 -3.97 18.63 14.87
C THR A 146 -5.08 19.22 14.00
N GLU A 147 -6.06 19.83 14.66
CA GLU A 147 -6.96 20.80 14.04
C GLU A 147 -6.26 22.17 13.88
N GLU A 148 -6.96 23.14 13.29
CA GLU A 148 -6.44 24.47 12.93
C GLU A 148 -5.76 25.19 14.12
N HIS A 149 -6.28 25.01 15.33
CA HIS A 149 -5.75 25.63 16.55
C HIS A 149 -4.39 25.08 17.01
N ARG A 150 -3.87 24.00 16.41
CA ARG A 150 -2.54 23.41 16.73
C ARG A 150 -2.34 23.09 18.21
N ASN A 151 -3.40 22.67 18.88
CA ASN A 151 -3.34 22.27 20.27
C ASN A 151 -2.32 21.13 20.44
N PRO A 152 -1.37 21.23 21.39
CA PRO A 152 -0.39 20.18 21.62
C PRO A 152 -1.06 18.84 21.90
N VAL A 153 -0.56 17.79 21.24
CA VAL A 153 -1.00 16.43 21.50
C VAL A 153 -0.13 15.84 22.60
N TRP A 154 -0.71 15.73 23.79
CA TRP A 154 -0.03 15.21 24.96
C TRP A 154 0.37 13.75 24.78
N HIS A 155 1.59 13.42 25.25
CA HIS A 155 2.18 12.08 25.17
C HIS A 155 2.27 11.48 23.75
N ASN A 156 2.10 12.31 22.70
CA ASN A 156 1.94 11.84 21.33
C ASN A 156 0.77 10.83 21.18
N LEU A 157 -0.28 11.01 21.99
CA LEU A 157 -1.52 10.21 21.96
C LEU A 157 -2.65 11.10 21.47
N LEU A 158 -2.90 11.04 20.15
CA LEU A 158 -3.96 11.83 19.52
C LEU A 158 -5.33 11.38 20.04
N LEU A 159 -6.04 12.23 20.78
CA LEU A 159 -7.36 11.87 21.30
C LEU A 159 -8.49 12.17 20.32
N ARG A 160 -8.36 13.24 19.54
CA ARG A 160 -9.42 13.73 18.62
C ARG A 160 -8.84 14.38 17.39
N LEU A 161 -9.46 14.14 16.23
CA LEU A 161 -9.13 14.79 14.96
C LEU A 161 -10.24 14.57 13.93
N ASP A 162 -10.77 15.62 13.32
CA ASP A 162 -11.71 15.50 12.17
C ASP A 162 -12.91 14.56 12.46
N GLY A 163 -13.46 14.60 13.68
CA GLY A 163 -14.53 13.73 14.15
C GLY A 163 -14.10 12.33 14.63
N LEU A 164 -12.83 11.97 14.46
CA LEU A 164 -12.21 10.79 15.07
C LEU A 164 -12.08 10.98 16.58
N LYS A 165 -12.34 9.93 17.36
CA LYS A 165 -12.04 9.85 18.79
C LYS A 165 -11.25 8.58 19.07
N LEU A 166 -10.19 8.68 19.86
CA LEU A 166 -9.28 7.58 20.19
C LEU A 166 -9.10 7.53 21.71
N ASP A 167 -9.14 6.32 22.26
CA ASP A 167 -8.86 6.05 23.67
C ASP A 167 -7.73 5.03 23.77
N TYR A 168 -6.84 5.22 24.75
CA TYR A 168 -5.63 4.41 24.94
C TYR A 168 -5.58 3.83 26.35
N ASP A 169 -4.90 2.68 26.50
CA ASP A 169 -4.54 2.16 27.82
C ASP A 169 -3.30 2.85 28.40
N GLY A 170 -2.93 2.48 29.64
CA GLY A 170 -1.75 3.03 30.33
C GLY A 170 -0.40 2.72 29.66
N PHE A 171 -0.35 1.78 28.71
CA PHE A 171 0.84 1.50 27.89
C PHE A 171 0.84 2.31 26.57
N GLY A 172 -0.17 3.15 26.34
CA GLY A 172 -0.32 3.93 25.12
C GLY A 172 -0.84 3.12 23.93
N ARG A 173 -1.44 1.95 24.16
CA ARG A 173 -2.04 1.12 23.10
C ARG A 173 -3.50 1.52 22.90
N LEU A 174 -3.91 1.61 21.64
CA LEU A 174 -5.27 2.01 21.27
C LEU A 174 -6.28 0.96 21.74
N ILE A 175 -7.19 1.30 22.64
CA ILE A 175 -8.23 0.39 23.14
C ILE A 175 -9.59 0.66 22.50
N GLN A 176 -9.84 1.89 22.04
CA GLN A 176 -11.07 2.22 21.34
C GLN A 176 -10.82 3.27 20.26
N ARG A 177 -11.47 3.10 19.11
CA ARG A 177 -11.55 4.09 18.05
C ARG A 177 -13.00 4.30 17.66
N ARG A 178 -13.43 5.54 17.60
CA ARG A 178 -14.72 5.94 17.03
C ARG A 178 -14.49 6.87 15.85
N ASP A 179 -14.98 6.50 14.67
CA ASP A 179 -14.88 7.36 13.50
C ASP A 179 -16.00 8.41 13.44
N LYS A 180 -15.92 9.31 12.46
CA LYS A 180 -16.88 10.40 12.26
C LYS A 180 -18.31 9.92 11.94
N PHE A 181 -18.48 8.68 11.50
CA PHE A 181 -19.77 8.06 11.21
C PHE A 181 -20.34 7.30 12.42
N GLY A 182 -19.61 7.29 13.54
CA GLY A 182 -20.04 6.66 14.78
C GLY A 182 -19.70 5.18 14.89
N VAL A 183 -18.98 4.59 13.92
CA VAL A 183 -18.51 3.21 14.02
C VAL A 183 -17.46 3.11 15.11
N ILE A 184 -17.66 2.18 16.04
CA ILE A 184 -16.76 1.94 17.16
C ILE A 184 -15.98 0.64 16.91
N GLN A 185 -14.67 0.72 17.12
CA GLN A 185 -13.73 -0.40 17.13
C GLN A 185 -13.15 -0.52 18.53
N GLN A 186 -13.26 -1.68 19.16
CA GLN A 186 -12.62 -1.96 20.44
C GLN A 186 -11.50 -2.97 20.22
N PHE A 187 -10.32 -2.69 20.73
CA PHE A 187 -9.11 -3.46 20.49
C PHE A 187 -8.72 -4.24 21.74
N SER A 188 -8.35 -5.50 21.55
CA SER A 188 -7.71 -6.31 22.58
C SER A 188 -6.36 -6.81 22.11
N TYR A 189 -5.49 -7.08 23.08
CA TYR A 189 -4.10 -7.40 22.85
C TYR A 189 -3.74 -8.75 23.46
N ASP A 190 -2.78 -9.45 22.86
CA ASP A 190 -2.12 -10.58 23.48
C ASP A 190 -1.06 -10.13 24.50
N ASP A 191 -0.43 -11.11 25.14
CA ASP A 191 0.65 -10.94 26.12
C ASP A 191 1.92 -10.33 25.52
N GLU A 192 2.16 -10.51 24.22
CA GLU A 192 3.22 -9.85 23.45
C GLU A 192 2.83 -8.44 22.94
N GLN A 193 1.72 -7.87 23.43
CA GLN A 193 1.22 -6.54 23.08
C GLN A 193 0.82 -6.36 21.61
N ARG A 194 0.46 -7.44 20.92
CA ARG A 194 -0.04 -7.42 19.54
C ARG A 194 -1.56 -7.45 19.52
N VAL A 195 -2.19 -6.81 18.53
CA VAL A 195 -3.65 -6.80 18.41
C VAL A 195 -4.15 -8.22 18.17
N ARG A 196 -4.92 -8.77 19.10
CA ARG A 196 -5.48 -10.11 19.01
C ARG A 196 -6.87 -10.09 18.39
N GLU A 197 -7.72 -9.16 18.80
CA GLU A 197 -9.09 -9.05 18.33
C GLU A 197 -9.49 -7.58 18.23
N ILE A 198 -10.33 -7.28 17.24
CA ILE A 198 -11.07 -6.01 17.14
C ILE A 198 -12.55 -6.35 17.02
N THR A 199 -13.37 -5.81 17.90
CA THR A 199 -14.84 -5.90 17.80
C THR A 199 -15.40 -4.61 17.24
N PHE A 200 -16.49 -4.71 16.48
CA PHE A 200 -17.12 -3.60 15.80
C PHE A 200 -18.55 -3.38 16.31
N THR A 201 -18.89 -2.12 16.56
CA THR A 201 -20.26 -1.69 16.85
C THR A 201 -20.65 -0.61 15.84
N GLY A 202 -21.80 -0.80 15.17
CA GLY A 202 -22.29 0.11 14.13
C GLY A 202 -21.63 -0.08 12.75
N HIS A 203 -20.72 -1.03 12.60
CA HIS A 203 -20.17 -1.39 11.30
C HIS A 203 -21.21 -2.17 10.47
N ALA A 204 -21.39 -1.82 9.20
CA ALA A 204 -22.44 -2.41 8.37
C ALA A 204 -22.29 -3.94 8.15
N GLU A 205 -21.05 -4.41 8.02
CA GLU A 205 -20.79 -5.79 7.60
C GLU A 205 -20.10 -6.68 8.64
N PHE A 206 -19.12 -6.17 9.38
CA PHE A 206 -18.28 -6.96 10.27
C PHE A 206 -18.68 -6.84 11.74
N LYS A 207 -18.66 -7.97 12.44
CA LYS A 207 -18.84 -8.09 13.89
C LYS A 207 -17.51 -7.99 14.63
N LYS A 208 -16.52 -8.74 14.16
CA LYS A 208 -15.18 -8.80 14.75
C LYS A 208 -14.15 -9.33 13.77
N VAL A 209 -12.89 -9.04 14.05
CA VAL A 209 -11.73 -9.63 13.38
C VAL A 209 -10.75 -10.13 14.42
N GLU A 210 -10.19 -11.31 14.21
CA GLU A 210 -9.14 -11.87 15.05
C GLU A 210 -7.85 -12.05 14.24
N TYR A 211 -6.72 -11.92 14.91
CA TYR A 211 -5.39 -12.12 14.34
C TYR A 211 -4.63 -13.19 15.10
N ARG A 212 -3.83 -13.96 14.37
CA ARG A 212 -2.87 -14.91 14.94
C ARG A 212 -1.49 -14.60 14.41
N TYR A 213 -0.49 -14.89 15.23
CA TYR A 213 0.90 -14.59 14.95
C TYR A 213 1.75 -15.84 15.17
N ASP A 214 2.89 -15.90 14.50
CA ASP A 214 3.95 -16.83 14.86
C ASP A 214 4.92 -16.21 15.89
N PRO A 215 5.87 -16.99 16.45
CA PRO A 215 6.82 -16.49 17.45
C PRO A 215 7.76 -15.38 16.96
N LEU A 216 7.82 -15.10 15.65
CA LEU A 216 8.58 -13.97 15.10
C LEU A 216 7.71 -12.71 14.98
N GLY A 217 6.47 -12.74 15.48
CA GLY A 217 5.50 -11.65 15.40
C GLY A 217 4.87 -11.46 14.03
N ARG A 218 5.04 -12.41 13.10
CA ARG A 218 4.44 -12.32 11.76
C ARG A 218 2.99 -12.79 11.83
N ARG A 219 2.08 -12.02 11.25
CA ARG A 219 0.65 -12.40 11.19
C ARG A 219 0.50 -13.65 10.33
N THR A 220 -0.04 -14.73 10.88
CA THR A 220 -0.30 -15.99 10.17
C THR A 220 -1.76 -16.13 9.76
N HIS A 221 -2.68 -15.52 10.50
CA HIS A 221 -4.12 -15.56 10.20
C HIS A 221 -4.79 -14.21 10.42
N LYS A 222 -5.81 -13.96 9.63
CA LYS A 222 -6.86 -12.95 9.85
C LYS A 222 -8.20 -13.66 9.71
N ILE A 223 -9.00 -13.65 10.76
CA ILE A 223 -10.28 -14.37 10.84
C ILE A 223 -11.38 -13.31 10.92
N LEU A 224 -12.18 -13.19 9.86
CA LEU A 224 -13.21 -12.17 9.71
C LEU A 224 -14.59 -12.76 10.03
N TRP A 225 -15.29 -12.14 10.99
CA TRP A 225 -16.66 -12.49 11.34
C TRP A 225 -17.62 -11.43 10.82
N ARG A 226 -18.56 -11.85 9.96
CA ARG A 226 -19.58 -10.98 9.36
C ARG A 226 -20.94 -11.17 10.03
N TYR A 227 -21.83 -10.19 9.88
CA TYR A 227 -23.17 -10.29 10.47
C TYR A 227 -23.99 -11.44 9.86
N ASN A 228 -23.92 -11.58 8.54
CA ASN A 228 -24.80 -12.45 7.76
C ASN A 228 -24.23 -13.84 7.50
N ASP A 229 -23.02 -14.14 7.98
CA ASP A 229 -22.37 -15.42 7.74
C ASP A 229 -22.30 -16.27 9.01
N PRO A 230 -22.62 -17.58 8.92
CA PRO A 230 -22.56 -18.48 10.06
C PRO A 230 -21.13 -18.88 10.43
N GLN A 231 -20.20 -18.81 9.48
CA GLN A 231 -18.80 -19.17 9.65
C GLN A 231 -17.89 -17.99 9.29
N PRO A 232 -16.77 -17.81 9.99
CA PRO A 232 -15.81 -16.78 9.65
C PRO A 232 -15.10 -17.09 8.33
N GLU A 233 -14.58 -16.05 7.69
CA GLU A 233 -13.58 -16.18 6.63
C GLU A 233 -12.18 -16.19 7.25
N THR A 234 -11.36 -17.17 6.89
CA THR A 234 -9.97 -17.27 7.33
C THR A 234 -9.04 -16.94 6.18
N ILE A 235 -8.29 -15.85 6.35
CA ILE A 235 -7.19 -15.48 5.46
C ILE A 235 -5.88 -15.94 6.11
N ARG A 236 -5.14 -16.80 5.41
CA ARG A 236 -3.81 -17.29 5.82
C ARG A 236 -2.74 -16.47 5.13
N PHE A 237 -1.64 -16.22 5.84
CA PHE A 237 -0.49 -15.49 5.32
C PHE A 237 0.75 -16.38 5.31
N ASP A 238 1.36 -16.50 4.14
CA ASP A 238 2.59 -17.23 3.92
C ASP A 238 3.78 -16.28 3.91
N TRP A 239 4.87 -16.65 4.57
CA TRP A 239 6.04 -15.79 4.75
C TRP A 239 7.32 -16.44 4.25
N GLN A 240 8.14 -15.68 3.53
CA GLN A 240 9.51 -16.02 3.16
C GLN A 240 10.48 -15.15 3.98
N GLY A 241 10.95 -15.68 5.11
CA GLY A 241 11.68 -14.86 6.09
C GLY A 241 10.77 -13.77 6.65
N LEU A 242 11.18 -12.51 6.59
CA LEU A 242 10.36 -11.37 7.03
C LEU A 242 9.50 -10.75 5.91
N GLN A 243 9.51 -11.35 4.73
CA GLN A 243 8.74 -10.89 3.58
C GLN A 243 7.45 -11.71 3.44
N LEU A 244 6.31 -11.04 3.30
CA LEU A 244 5.07 -11.71 2.94
C LEU A 244 5.25 -12.33 1.55
N ALA A 245 5.00 -13.63 1.43
CA ALA A 245 5.11 -14.40 0.20
C ALA A 245 3.74 -14.56 -0.47
N GLY A 246 2.67 -14.62 0.32
CA GLY A 246 1.33 -14.56 -0.21
C GLY A 246 0.24 -14.66 0.84
N GLU A 247 -0.99 -14.63 0.36
CA GLU A 247 -2.18 -14.80 1.17
C GLU A 247 -3.23 -15.66 0.44
N GLN A 248 -4.04 -16.37 1.23
CA GLN A 248 -5.11 -17.23 0.73
C GLN A 248 -6.32 -17.15 1.64
N SER A 249 -7.50 -16.92 1.05
CA SER A 249 -8.80 -16.98 1.73
C SER A 249 -9.40 -18.38 1.60
N ASP A 250 -10.04 -18.88 2.66
CA ASP A 250 -10.82 -20.12 2.60
C ASP A 250 -12.14 -19.99 1.81
N ARG A 251 -12.60 -18.75 1.55
CA ARG A 251 -13.75 -18.48 0.67
C ARG A 251 -13.39 -18.47 -0.81
N GLU A 252 -12.15 -18.13 -1.12
CA GLU A 252 -11.62 -18.09 -2.48
C GLU A 252 -10.35 -18.96 -2.57
N PRO A 253 -10.48 -20.29 -2.37
CA PRO A 253 -9.32 -21.17 -2.26
C PRO A 253 -8.45 -21.19 -3.53
N ASP A 254 -9.05 -20.92 -4.69
CA ASP A 254 -8.34 -20.87 -5.98
C ASP A 254 -7.62 -19.53 -6.23
N HIS A 255 -7.86 -18.53 -5.38
CA HIS A 255 -7.20 -17.23 -5.45
C HIS A 255 -6.05 -17.16 -4.44
N TYR A 256 -4.85 -17.51 -4.90
CA TYR A 256 -3.61 -17.26 -4.18
C TYR A 256 -2.95 -15.98 -4.68
N VAL A 257 -2.80 -14.98 -3.79
CA VAL A 257 -2.09 -13.75 -4.12
C VAL A 257 -0.63 -13.91 -3.74
N GLN A 258 0.27 -13.91 -4.73
CA GLN A 258 1.70 -13.98 -4.50
C GLN A 258 2.34 -12.59 -4.55
N THR A 259 3.01 -12.20 -3.46
CA THR A 259 3.72 -10.91 -3.38
C THR A 259 5.17 -11.06 -3.82
N PHE A 260 5.46 -10.65 -5.05
CA PHE A 260 6.84 -10.55 -5.54
C PHE A 260 7.42 -9.17 -5.25
N THR A 261 8.32 -9.07 -4.28
CA THR A 261 9.15 -7.86 -4.12
C THR A 261 10.49 -8.11 -4.80
N PRO A 262 10.82 -7.42 -5.91
CA PRO A 262 12.14 -7.52 -6.49
C PRO A 262 13.15 -7.00 -5.46
N ARG A 263 14.14 -7.84 -5.12
CA ARG A 263 15.29 -7.45 -4.31
C ARG A 263 16.20 -6.58 -5.19
N ALA A 264 15.77 -5.34 -5.41
CA ALA A 264 16.57 -4.25 -5.96
C ALA A 264 17.23 -3.51 -4.80
N ALA A 265 18.50 -3.17 -4.99
CA ALA A 265 19.33 -2.49 -4.01
C ALA A 265 18.63 -1.25 -3.43
N THR A 266 18.81 -1.07 -2.13
CA THR A 266 18.38 0.06 -1.32
C THR A 266 18.84 1.39 -1.93
N SER A 267 17.94 2.09 -2.63
CA SER A 267 17.91 3.55 -2.60
C SER A 267 16.87 3.95 -1.55
N ARG A 268 17.30 4.72 -0.55
CA ARG A 268 16.41 5.27 0.48
C ARG A 268 15.44 6.23 -0.20
N TRP A 269 14.25 5.76 -0.50
CA TRP A 269 13.11 6.60 -0.81
C TRP A 269 12.67 7.31 0.47
N ARG A 270 12.96 8.62 0.59
CA ARG A 270 12.14 9.54 1.36
C ARG A 270 11.38 10.40 0.37
N ALA A 271 10.32 9.82 -0.16
CA ALA A 271 9.22 10.59 -0.74
C ALA A 271 7.95 9.86 -0.31
N SER A 272 7.25 10.49 0.63
CA SER A 272 5.96 10.07 1.16
C SER A 272 4.92 10.13 0.06
N THR A 273 4.92 9.18 -0.88
CA THR A 273 3.85 9.02 -1.86
C THR A 273 2.75 8.17 -1.22
N ALA A 274 1.95 8.80 -0.36
CA ALA A 274 0.65 8.33 0.07
C ALA A 274 -0.10 9.48 0.76
N PHE A 275 -0.57 10.44 -0.04
CA PHE A 275 -1.73 11.24 0.34
C PHE A 275 -2.75 11.12 -0.78
N SER A 276 -3.29 9.91 -0.90
CA SER A 276 -4.72 9.74 -1.11
C SER A 276 -5.28 9.56 0.29
N THR A 277 -6.08 10.50 0.76
CA THR A 277 -6.79 10.38 2.03
C THR A 277 -7.85 9.29 1.90
N THR A 278 -7.46 8.02 2.06
CA THR A 278 -8.24 6.92 2.65
C THR A 278 -7.26 5.77 2.94
N ALA A 279 -7.38 5.18 4.15
CA ALA A 279 -6.68 4.00 4.66
C ALA A 279 -5.27 4.21 5.29
N ARG A 280 -5.27 4.75 6.52
CA ARG A 280 -4.72 3.96 7.64
C ARG A 280 -5.84 3.70 8.63
N PHE A 281 -6.08 2.43 8.86
CA PHE A 281 -7.23 1.83 9.54
C PHE A 281 -8.58 2.02 8.84
N THR A 282 -8.77 1.31 7.73
CA THR A 282 -10.09 0.78 7.37
C THR A 282 -9.89 -0.67 6.96
N GLY A 283 -10.50 -1.60 7.69
CA GLY A 283 -10.84 -2.90 7.13
C GLY A 283 -11.96 -2.64 6.12
N THR A 284 -11.60 -2.14 4.94
CA THR A 284 -12.54 -1.99 3.85
C THR A 284 -12.66 -3.34 3.15
N THR A 285 -13.87 -3.86 3.13
CA THR A 285 -14.28 -5.02 2.36
C THR A 285 -14.20 -4.75 0.86
N PRO A 286 -13.88 -5.75 0.02
CA PRO A 286 -14.16 -5.65 -1.40
C PRO A 286 -15.67 -5.86 -1.62
N ASN A 287 -16.33 -4.87 -2.23
CA ASN A 287 -17.62 -5.07 -2.90
C ASN A 287 -17.38 -5.95 -4.13
N SER A 288 -17.84 -7.20 -4.10
CA SER A 288 -17.95 -8.04 -5.29
C SER A 288 -19.22 -7.69 -6.06
N THR A 289 -19.11 -6.81 -7.06
CA THR A 289 -20.14 -6.69 -8.10
C THR A 289 -19.67 -7.52 -9.30
N ALA A 290 -20.07 -8.78 -9.37
CA ALA A 290 -19.95 -9.57 -10.58
C ALA A 290 -21.15 -9.26 -11.49
N CYS A 291 -20.90 -8.55 -12.59
CA CYS A 291 -21.81 -8.48 -13.71
C CYS A 291 -22.07 -9.89 -14.27
N ARG A 292 -23.36 -10.22 -14.41
CA ARG A 292 -23.83 -11.32 -15.24
C ARG A 292 -23.50 -11.01 -16.71
N SER A 293 -22.82 -11.94 -17.38
CA SER A 293 -22.84 -12.04 -18.84
C SER A 293 -24.06 -12.85 -19.26
N GLY A 294 -24.93 -12.25 -20.06
CA GLY A 294 -25.62 -12.95 -21.14
C GLY A 294 -24.77 -12.91 -22.40
#